data_AF-A0AB35XFH8-F1
#
_entry.id   AF-A0AB35XFH8-F1
#
_cell.length_a   1.000
_cell.length_b   1.000
_cell.length_c   1.000
_cell.angle_alpha   90.00
_cell.angle_beta   90.00
_cell.angle_gamma   90.00
#
_symmetry.space_group_name_H-M   'P 1'
#
loop_
_entity.id
_entity.type
_entity.pdbx_description
1 polymer ?
#
loop_
_entity_poly.entity_id
_entity_poly.type
_entity_poly.pdbx_seq_one_letter_code
_entity_poly.pdbx_strand_id
1 'polypeptide(L)'
;MKPYMPEVGQRALMLLDNAIKPAWKPCRILAISTFGYAIETEDEEFGATPRWFDMLGKGAHIRFRPFYDFSIDWRHLKSGEHYQMIAIANQTATKEGFEPTVVYKKMSTGEVFSRSAEAFYQKFEPFPMNGVVIEAQSLGYAKSGTAH
;
A
#
# COMPACT_ATOMS: atom_id res chain seq x y z
N MET A 1 8.89 12.26 14.26
CA MET A 1 7.84 11.95 13.27
C MET A 1 6.52 11.77 14.00
N LYS A 2 5.43 12.35 13.48
CA LYS A 2 4.08 12.15 14.02
C LYS A 2 3.61 10.73 13.67
N PRO A 3 3.04 9.95 14.61
CA PRO A 3 2.48 8.64 14.30
C PRO A 3 1.32 8.79 13.29
N TYR A 4 1.24 7.86 12.33
CA TYR A 4 0.16 7.82 11.36
C TYR A 4 -1.16 7.49 12.08
N MET A 5 -2.22 8.22 11.72
CA MET A 5 -3.57 8.05 12.23
C MET A 5 -4.51 7.87 11.04
N PRO A 6 -5.15 6.70 10.87
CA PRO A 6 -6.08 6.45 9.79
C PRO A 6 -7.41 7.16 10.04
N GLU A 7 -8.15 7.42 8.96
CA GLU A 7 -9.50 8.01 9.01
C GLU A 7 -10.59 6.93 9.05
N VAL A 8 -11.81 7.31 9.45
CA VAL A 8 -12.97 6.42 9.38
C VAL A 8 -13.20 5.99 7.93
N GLY A 9 -13.38 4.69 7.71
CA GLY A 9 -13.53 4.06 6.39
C GLY A 9 -12.21 3.62 5.75
N GLN A 10 -11.05 4.05 6.26
CA GLN A 10 -9.76 3.74 5.67
C GLN A 10 -9.27 2.32 6.00
N ARG A 11 -8.61 1.66 5.04
CA ARG A 11 -7.81 0.45 5.30
C ARG A 11 -6.47 0.85 5.92
N ALA A 12 -6.03 0.12 6.94
CA ALA A 12 -4.75 0.32 7.62
C ALA A 12 -4.10 -1.02 7.99
N LEU A 13 -2.80 -1.00 8.29
CA LEU A 13 -2.18 -2.07 9.05
C LEU A 13 -2.22 -1.68 10.53
N MET A 14 -2.79 -2.55 11.37
CA MET A 14 -2.79 -2.38 12.82
C MET A 14 -1.77 -3.31 13.49
N LEU A 15 -1.18 -2.84 14.59
CA LEU A 15 -0.33 -3.63 15.48
C LEU A 15 -0.79 -3.42 16.92
N LEU A 16 -1.00 -4.51 17.64
CA LEU A 16 -1.26 -4.50 19.08
C LEU A 16 0.06 -4.74 19.81
N ASP A 17 0.67 -3.70 20.38
CA ASP A 17 2.01 -3.83 21.00
C ASP A 17 2.02 -4.71 22.27
N ASN A 18 0.86 -4.93 22.89
CA ASN A 18 0.70 -5.76 24.09
C ASN A 18 0.34 -7.22 23.78
N ALA A 19 0.28 -7.62 22.51
CA ALA A 19 0.03 -9.01 22.14
C ALA A 19 1.24 -9.91 22.46
N ILE A 20 0.99 -11.18 22.78
CA ILE A 20 2.04 -12.19 23.04
C ILE A 20 2.98 -12.33 21.82
N LYS A 21 2.44 -12.19 20.61
CA LYS A 21 3.17 -12.15 19.34
C LYS A 21 2.66 -10.97 18.50
N PRO A 22 3.24 -9.77 18.65
CA PRO A 22 2.82 -8.60 17.88
C PRO A 22 3.09 -8.80 16.39
N ALA A 23 2.07 -8.63 15.56
CA ALA A 23 2.18 -8.67 14.11
C ALA A 23 1.30 -7.60 13.48
N TRP A 24 1.74 -7.07 12.33
CA TRP A 24 0.93 -6.15 11.53
C TRP A 24 -0.19 -6.92 10.85
N LYS A 25 -1.44 -6.49 11.05
CA LYS A 25 -2.62 -7.11 10.46
C LYS A 25 -3.41 -6.10 9.62
N PRO A 26 -3.89 -6.48 8.43
CA PRO A 26 -4.85 -5.67 7.67
C PRO A 26 -6.11 -5.41 8.50
N CYS A 27 -6.61 -4.19 8.42
CA CYS A 27 -7.84 -3.79 9.09
C CYS A 27 -8.54 -2.65 8.35
N ARG A 28 -9.82 -2.44 8.69
CA ARG A 28 -10.61 -1.29 8.25
C ARG A 28 -11.15 -0.54 9.46
N ILE A 29 -10.97 0.78 9.48
CA ILE A 29 -11.47 1.63 10.56
C ILE A 29 -12.96 1.89 10.33
N LEU A 30 -13.79 1.50 11.29
CA LEU A 30 -15.24 1.67 11.20
C LEU A 30 -15.75 2.89 11.97
N ALA A 31 -15.09 3.23 13.08
CA ALA A 31 -15.39 4.42 13.87
C ALA A 31 -14.18 4.84 14.70
N ILE A 32 -14.06 6.14 14.96
CA ILE A 32 -13.04 6.74 15.84
C ILE A 32 -13.78 7.58 16.87
N SER A 33 -13.37 7.47 18.13
CA SER A 33 -13.83 8.33 19.21
C SER A 33 -12.66 8.75 20.10
N THR A 34 -12.91 9.65 21.05
CA THR A 34 -11.98 9.95 22.14
C THR A 34 -11.68 8.77 23.04
N PHE A 35 -12.50 7.71 22.99
CA PHE A 35 -12.43 6.54 23.87
C PHE A 35 -11.83 5.31 23.21
N GLY A 36 -11.72 5.27 21.88
CA GLY A 36 -11.34 4.04 21.18
C GLY A 36 -11.62 4.05 19.69
N TYR A 37 -11.34 2.89 19.08
CA TYR A 37 -11.55 2.60 17.67
C TYR A 37 -12.47 1.40 17.51
N ALA A 38 -13.46 1.49 16.61
CA ALA A 38 -14.11 0.31 16.06
C ALA A 38 -13.33 -0.13 14.82
N ILE A 39 -12.83 -1.36 14.82
CA ILE A 39 -11.95 -1.88 13.77
C ILE A 39 -12.45 -3.24 13.32
N GLU A 40 -12.55 -3.41 12.01
CA GLU A 40 -12.76 -4.71 11.38
C GLU A 40 -11.39 -5.29 11.00
N THR A 41 -11.07 -6.48 11.50
CA THR A 41 -9.84 -7.20 11.14
C THR A 41 -10.15 -8.29 10.13
N GLU A 42 -9.32 -8.43 9.11
CA GLU A 42 -9.36 -9.59 8.22
C GLU A 42 -8.68 -10.76 8.94
N ASP A 43 -9.48 -11.62 9.58
CA ASP A 43 -9.02 -12.88 10.16
C ASP A 43 -9.35 -14.03 9.20
N GLU A 44 -8.35 -14.83 8.84
CA GLU A 44 -8.49 -15.93 7.87
C GLU A 44 -9.43 -17.03 8.37
N GLU A 45 -9.60 -17.16 9.69
CA GLU A 45 -10.35 -18.27 10.30
C GLU A 45 -11.81 -17.91 10.64
N PHE A 46 -12.12 -16.64 10.89
CA PHE A 46 -13.44 -16.21 11.38
C PHE A 46 -14.14 -15.16 10.50
N GLY A 47 -13.50 -14.70 9.42
CA GLY A 47 -14.02 -13.63 8.59
C GLY A 47 -13.98 -12.26 9.28
N ALA A 48 -14.27 -11.22 8.49
CA ALA A 48 -14.17 -9.82 8.90
C ALA A 48 -15.18 -9.49 10.02
N THR A 49 -14.72 -9.52 11.29
CA THR A 49 -15.56 -9.24 12.46
C THR A 49 -15.15 -7.90 13.10
N PRO A 50 -16.07 -6.91 13.20
CA PRO A 50 -15.83 -5.67 13.92
C PRO A 50 -15.55 -5.88 15.41
N ARG A 51 -14.54 -5.19 15.95
CA ARG A 51 -14.20 -5.16 17.39
C ARG A 51 -13.95 -3.73 17.86
N TRP A 52 -14.35 -3.43 19.09
CA TRP A 52 -14.02 -2.18 19.76
C TRP A 52 -12.69 -2.31 20.51
N PHE A 53 -11.83 -1.31 20.37
CA PHE A 53 -10.57 -1.22 21.08
C PHE A 53 -10.52 0.08 21.89
N ASP A 54 -10.58 -0.04 23.20
CA ASP A 54 -10.50 1.09 24.12
C ASP A 54 -9.09 1.72 24.14
N MET A 55 -9.05 3.05 24.26
CA MET A 55 -7.84 3.86 24.48
C MET A 55 -7.62 4.17 25.98
N LEU A 56 -8.61 3.94 26.84
CA LEU A 56 -8.51 4.19 28.28
C LEU A 56 -8.19 2.88 29.03
N GLY A 57 -6.90 2.58 29.26
CA GLY A 57 -6.48 1.45 30.10
C GLY A 57 -5.13 0.82 29.73
N LYS A 58 -4.90 -0.43 30.18
CA LYS A 58 -3.75 -1.29 29.79
C LYS A 58 -3.89 -1.93 28.39
N GLY A 59 -5.03 -1.73 27.73
CA GLY A 59 -5.23 -2.01 26.31
C GLY A 59 -5.75 -0.72 25.67
N ALA A 60 -5.34 -0.30 24.49
CA ALA A 60 -4.43 -0.92 23.53
C ALA A 60 -3.43 0.13 23.03
N HIS A 61 -2.14 -0.18 23.09
CA HIS A 61 -1.13 0.51 22.30
C HIS A 61 -1.29 0.06 20.85
N ILE A 62 -2.36 0.53 20.19
CA ILE A 62 -2.55 0.28 18.77
C ILE A 62 -1.66 1.25 18.03
N ARG A 63 -0.79 0.69 17.18
CA ARG A 63 -0.09 1.48 16.18
C ARG A 63 -0.70 1.19 14.82
N PHE A 64 -0.84 2.25 14.04
CA PHE A 64 -1.27 2.15 12.67
C PHE A 64 -0.13 2.47 11.73
N ARG A 65 -0.15 1.82 10.57
CA ARG A 65 0.59 2.23 9.38
C ARG A 65 -0.38 2.25 8.19
N PRO A 66 -0.10 3.06 7.16
CA PRO A 66 -0.90 3.04 5.94
C PRO A 66 -1.01 1.61 5.41
N PHE A 67 -2.23 1.19 5.07
CA PHE A 67 -2.42 0.03 4.22
C PHE A 67 -2.34 0.52 2.80
N TYR A 68 -1.33 0.04 2.10
CA TYR A 68 -1.14 0.41 0.73
C TYR A 68 -1.73 -0.67 -0.17
N ASP A 69 -2.94 -0.43 -0.62
CA ASP A 69 -3.61 -1.24 -1.64
C ASP A 69 -3.18 -0.79 -3.04
N PHE A 70 -1.87 -0.59 -3.26
CA PHE A 70 -1.37 -0.22 -4.59
C PHE A 70 -1.00 -1.45 -5.40
N SER A 71 -1.97 -2.35 -5.50
CA SER A 71 -2.06 -3.29 -6.60
C SER A 71 -2.53 -2.52 -7.84
N ILE A 72 -1.68 -1.65 -8.37
CA ILE A 72 -1.90 -1.17 -9.74
C ILE A 72 -1.49 -2.32 -10.63
N ASP A 73 -2.44 -2.80 -11.42
CA ASP A 73 -2.16 -3.77 -12.47
C ASP A 73 -1.47 -3.06 -13.63
N TRP A 74 -0.48 -3.72 -14.21
CA TRP A 74 0.35 -3.22 -15.29
C TRP A 74 0.42 -4.25 -16.41
N ARG A 75 0.51 -3.75 -17.64
CA ARG A 75 0.79 -4.54 -18.83
C ARG A 75 2.19 -4.26 -19.32
N HIS A 76 2.99 -5.29 -19.58
CA HIS A 76 4.27 -5.10 -20.25
C HIS A 76 4.05 -4.81 -21.73
N LEU A 77 4.59 -3.69 -22.22
CA LEU A 77 4.32 -3.16 -23.57
C LEU A 77 4.73 -4.12 -24.70
N LYS A 78 5.81 -4.89 -24.51
CA LYS A 78 6.33 -5.79 -25.54
C LYS A 78 5.67 -7.16 -25.55
N SER A 79 5.43 -7.75 -24.38
CA SER A 79 4.91 -9.12 -24.25
C SER A 79 3.39 -9.16 -24.03
N GLY A 80 2.76 -8.03 -23.68
CA GLY A 80 1.35 -7.98 -23.30
C GLY A 80 1.06 -8.64 -21.95
N GLU A 81 2.07 -9.17 -21.26
CA GLU A 81 1.90 -9.92 -20.01
C GLU A 81 1.44 -9.01 -18.87
N HIS A 82 0.63 -9.59 -17.97
CA HIS A 82 0.02 -8.91 -16.84
C HIS A 82 0.87 -9.05 -15.58
N TYR A 83 1.11 -7.91 -14.93
CA TYR A 83 1.87 -7.78 -13.71
C TYR A 83 1.12 -6.93 -12.70
N GLN A 84 1.39 -7.15 -11.42
CA GLN A 84 0.89 -6.33 -10.32
C GLN A 84 2.09 -5.60 -9.70
N MET A 85 2.05 -4.26 -9.67
CA MET A 85 3.01 -3.51 -8.87
C MET A 85 2.69 -3.75 -7.39
N ILE A 86 3.70 -4.08 -6.60
CA ILE A 86 3.56 -4.35 -5.17
C ILE A 86 3.95 -3.13 -4.36
N ALA A 87 5.08 -2.50 -4.70
CA ALA A 87 5.61 -1.33 -4.00
C ALA A 87 6.68 -0.61 -4.83
N ILE A 88 6.98 0.63 -4.44
CA ILE A 88 8.17 1.37 -4.87
C ILE A 88 9.10 1.50 -3.65
N ALA A 89 10.20 0.78 -3.66
CA ALA A 89 11.25 0.88 -2.66
C ALA A 89 12.11 2.14 -2.89
N ASN A 90 12.77 2.61 -1.83
CA ASN A 90 13.74 3.71 -1.86
C ASN A 90 13.24 5.06 -2.40
N GLN A 91 11.93 5.28 -2.48
CA GLN A 91 11.36 6.49 -3.08
C GLN A 91 11.84 7.80 -2.42
N THR A 92 12.16 7.75 -1.11
CA THR A 92 12.66 8.90 -0.34
C THR A 92 14.13 8.75 0.06
N ALA A 93 14.84 7.77 -0.48
CA ALA A 93 16.23 7.55 -0.12
C ALA A 93 17.11 8.64 -0.76
N THR A 94 17.96 9.27 0.05
CA THR A 94 18.94 10.26 -0.41
C THR A 94 20.35 9.69 -0.52
N LYS A 95 20.50 8.39 -0.25
CA LYS A 95 21.79 7.68 -0.25
C LYS A 95 22.11 7.19 -1.67
N GLU A 96 23.35 7.44 -2.10
CA GLU A 96 23.86 6.93 -3.37
C GLU A 96 23.75 5.40 -3.44
N GLY A 97 23.33 4.89 -4.61
CA GLY A 97 23.06 3.47 -4.84
C GLY A 97 21.68 2.97 -4.39
N PHE A 98 20.83 3.83 -3.81
CA PHE A 98 19.46 3.49 -3.41
C PHE A 98 18.44 4.19 -4.30
N GLU A 99 18.47 3.90 -5.60
CA GLU A 99 17.51 4.46 -6.54
C GLU A 99 16.08 3.91 -6.32
N PRO A 100 15.03 4.70 -6.62
CA PRO A 100 13.66 4.24 -6.57
C PRO A 100 13.48 2.97 -7.40
N THR A 101 13.02 1.90 -6.75
CA THR A 101 12.96 0.56 -7.34
C THR A 101 11.55 0.02 -7.24
N VAL A 102 10.94 -0.31 -8.38
CA VAL A 102 9.62 -0.95 -8.43
C VAL A 102 9.79 -2.44 -8.17
N VAL A 103 9.01 -2.96 -7.23
CA VAL A 103 8.85 -4.39 -6.96
C VAL A 103 7.48 -4.81 -7.50
N TYR A 104 7.45 -5.86 -8.33
CA TYR A 104 6.25 -6.24 -9.07
C TYR A 104 6.19 -7.75 -9.29
N LYS A 105 4.99 -8.30 -9.42
CA LYS A 105 4.72 -9.73 -9.55
C LYS A 105 4.12 -10.04 -10.91
N LYS A 106 4.61 -11.07 -11.59
CA LYS A 106 3.99 -11.60 -12.81
C LYS A 106 2.77 -12.42 -12.44
N MET A 107 1.61 -12.08 -12.98
CA MET A 107 0.34 -12.68 -12.52
C MET A 107 0.17 -14.13 -12.97
N SER A 108 0.74 -14.52 -14.12
CA SER A 108 0.63 -15.89 -14.63
C SER A 108 1.53 -16.90 -13.89
N THR A 109 2.67 -16.47 -13.35
CA THR A 109 3.65 -17.36 -12.69
C THR A 109 3.78 -17.13 -11.20
N GLY A 110 3.34 -15.98 -10.69
CA GLY A 110 3.54 -15.55 -9.30
C GLY A 110 4.96 -15.08 -8.99
N GLU A 111 5.87 -15.09 -9.97
CA GLU A 111 7.26 -14.67 -9.77
C GLU A 111 7.35 -13.16 -9.49
N VAL A 112 8.22 -12.80 -8.55
CA VAL A 112 8.47 -11.41 -8.14
C VAL A 112 9.78 -10.92 -8.74
N PHE A 113 9.71 -9.73 -9.33
CA PHE A 113 10.82 -9.05 -9.97
C PHE A 113 11.00 -7.67 -9.35
N SER A 114 12.20 -7.11 -9.54
CA SER A 114 12.48 -5.72 -9.21
C SER A 114 13.30 -5.05 -10.31
N ARG A 115 13.14 -3.74 -10.46
CA ARG A 115 14.00 -2.88 -11.31
C ARG A 115 13.83 -1.42 -10.93
N SER A 116 14.73 -0.57 -11.44
CA SER A 116 14.58 0.88 -11.30
C SER A 116 13.21 1.35 -11.81
N ALA A 117 12.63 2.32 -11.13
CA ALA A 117 11.31 2.85 -11.45
C ALA A 117 11.26 3.41 -12.87
N GLU A 118 12.32 4.08 -13.31
CA GLU A 118 12.47 4.58 -14.68
C GLU A 118 12.34 3.45 -15.71
N ALA A 119 13.12 2.37 -15.56
CA ALA A 119 13.08 1.24 -16.47
C ALA A 119 11.74 0.48 -16.43
N PHE A 120 11.02 0.56 -15.32
CA PHE A 120 9.66 0.03 -15.21
C PHE A 120 8.69 0.90 -16.03
N TYR A 121 8.59 2.20 -15.77
CA TYR A 121 7.63 3.06 -16.46
C TYR A 121 7.86 3.19 -17.97
N GLN A 122 9.07 2.91 -18.47
CA GLN A 122 9.35 2.83 -19.90
C GLN A 122 8.82 1.55 -20.57
N LYS A 123 8.61 0.47 -19.81
CA LYS A 123 8.30 -0.87 -20.35
C LYS A 123 6.90 -1.36 -20.00
N PHE A 124 6.22 -0.67 -19.09
CA PHE A 124 4.91 -1.06 -18.59
C PHE A 124 3.95 0.12 -18.66
N GLU A 125 2.68 -0.17 -18.90
CA GLU A 125 1.58 0.77 -18.81
C GLU A 125 0.52 0.27 -17.82
N PRO A 126 -0.25 1.15 -17.18
CA PRO A 126 -1.35 0.73 -16.33
C PRO A 126 -2.33 -0.15 -17.12
N PHE A 127 -2.69 -1.29 -16.55
CA PHE A 127 -3.71 -2.15 -17.12
C PHE A 127 -5.07 -1.48 -16.90
N PRO A 128 -5.86 -1.20 -17.96
CA PRO A 128 -7.14 -0.54 -17.79
C PRO A 128 -8.10 -1.48 -17.05
N MET A 129 -8.46 -1.12 -15.82
CA MET A 129 -9.66 -1.68 -15.18
C MET A 129 -10.88 -1.05 -15.84
N ASN A 130 -11.82 -1.89 -16.30
CA ASN A 130 -13.07 -1.49 -16.93
C ASN A 130 -13.66 -0.19 -16.34
N GLY A 131 -13.56 0.91 -17.08
CA GLY A 131 -14.28 2.16 -16.83
C GLY A 131 -13.64 3.17 -15.88
N VAL A 132 -12.49 2.89 -15.24
CA VAL A 132 -11.79 3.90 -14.43
C VAL A 132 -10.45 4.23 -15.07
N VAL A 133 -10.41 5.36 -15.78
CA VAL A 133 -9.15 5.96 -16.23
C VAL A 133 -8.42 6.47 -14.98
N ILE A 134 -7.47 5.68 -14.46
CA ILE A 134 -6.49 6.23 -13.53
C ILE A 134 -5.53 7.06 -14.37
N GLU A 135 -5.77 8.37 -14.43
CA GLU A 135 -4.81 9.28 -15.03
C GLU A 135 -3.50 9.18 -14.24
N ALA A 136 -2.48 8.56 -14.85
CA ALA A 136 -1.11 8.51 -14.33
C ALA A 136 -0.48 9.90 -14.10
N GLN A 137 -1.21 10.98 -14.43
CA GLN A 137 -0.81 12.37 -14.24
C GLN A 137 -0.85 12.83 -12.78
N SER A 138 -1.50 12.10 -11.85
CA SER A 138 -1.48 12.47 -10.43
C SER A 138 -0.22 12.02 -9.66
N LEU A 139 0.71 11.31 -10.30
CA LEU A 139 1.95 10.82 -9.69
C LEU A 139 3.18 11.73 -9.92
N GLY A 140 2.99 12.97 -10.37
CA GLY A 140 4.01 14.03 -10.25
C GLY A 140 5.24 13.90 -11.16
N TYR A 141 5.21 13.08 -12.20
CA TYR A 141 6.25 13.08 -13.24
C TYR A 141 5.85 14.01 -14.38
N ALA A 142 5.93 15.31 -14.13
CA ALA A 142 6.00 16.27 -15.22
C ALA A 142 7.28 16.00 -16.01
N LYS A 143 7.13 15.64 -17.28
CA LYS A 143 8.24 15.70 -18.24
C LYS A 143 8.79 17.12 -18.22
N SER A 144 9.99 17.33 -17.70
CA SER A 144 10.78 18.52 -18.05
C SER A 144 11.27 18.34 -19.50
N GLY A 145 10.36 18.54 -20.43
CA GLY A 145 10.71 18.76 -21.84
C GLY A 145 11.23 20.19 -21.96
N THR A 146 12.52 20.31 -22.26
CA THR A 146 13.15 21.55 -22.72
C THR A 146 12.34 22.17 -23.85
N ALA A 147 11.82 23.37 -23.61
CA ALA A 147 11.42 24.26 -24.69
C ALA A 147 12.68 24.86 -25.33
N HIS A 148 12.67 24.93 -26.66
CA HIS A 148 13.70 25.44 -27.55
C HIS A 148 14.14 26.87 -27.24
#